data_AF-A0ABD5QRA9-F1
#
_entry.id   AF-A0ABD5QRA9-F1
#
_cell.length_a   1.000
_cell.length_b   1.000
_cell.length_c   1.000
_cell.angle_alpha   90.00
_cell.angle_beta   90.00
_cell.angle_gamma   90.00
#
_symmetry.space_group_name_H-M   'P 1'
#
loop_
_entity.id
_entity.type
_entity.pdbx_description
1 polymer ?
#
loop_
_entity_poly.entity_id
_entity_poly.type
_entity_poly.pdbx_seq_one_letter_code
_entity_poly.pdbx_strand_id
1 'polypeptide(L)'
;MSEDELPPSLETAADADRPRGILTPSDRDFLLGRKTDYTEHSRKQKRNRIRRRVRNAVLDFSILYECLEDRDRKTVFDPDDEDREAYTRGITDMLAFLHLGTMGYVTPFKDMLSEGVAKSEQRLAGSDYRMVRVEFNVDPVGQIDVDEVIAKIEADEFERITDEELRAFVRLLSMSDEFAPDDVRDGIKARVDEFVAEIRESEERRDRAVEELTTGKRR
;
A
#
# COMPACT_ATOMS: atom_id res chain seq x y z
N MET A 1 -15.39 -11.20 -14.80
CA MET A 1 -15.79 -10.21 -13.79
C MET A 1 -17.30 -10.27 -13.61
N SER A 2 -17.79 -11.35 -13.00
CA SER A 2 -19.05 -11.30 -12.23
C SER A 2 -18.88 -10.29 -11.09
N GLU A 3 -19.98 -9.81 -10.50
CA GLU A 3 -19.92 -8.91 -9.33
C GLU A 3 -19.06 -9.47 -8.17
N ASP A 4 -18.90 -10.80 -8.09
CA ASP A 4 -18.08 -11.52 -7.11
C ASP A 4 -16.55 -11.53 -7.33
N GLU A 5 -16.01 -10.92 -8.39
CA GLU A 5 -14.55 -10.93 -8.68
C GLU A 5 -13.86 -9.56 -8.48
N LEU A 6 -14.53 -8.60 -7.84
CA LEU A 6 -13.90 -7.32 -7.57
C LEU A 6 -12.95 -7.46 -6.38
N PRO A 7 -11.68 -7.02 -6.51
CA PRO A 7 -10.79 -7.04 -5.37
C PRO A 7 -11.40 -6.20 -4.24
N PRO A 8 -11.32 -6.63 -2.97
CA PRO A 8 -11.84 -5.88 -1.82
C PRO A 8 -11.33 -4.44 -1.78
N SER A 9 -10.16 -4.21 -2.40
CA SER A 9 -9.56 -2.89 -2.54
C SER A 9 -10.45 -1.87 -3.27
N LEU A 10 -11.39 -2.33 -4.10
CA LEU A 10 -12.25 -1.50 -4.96
C LEU A 10 -13.71 -1.41 -4.50
N GLU A 11 -14.16 -2.08 -3.44
CA GLU A 11 -15.57 -2.14 -3.05
C GLU A 11 -16.24 -0.76 -2.97
N THR A 12 -15.74 0.14 -2.12
CA THR A 12 -16.26 1.53 -2.00
C THR A 12 -16.14 2.32 -3.30
N ALA A 13 -15.07 2.12 -4.07
CA ALA A 13 -14.85 2.84 -5.33
C ALA A 13 -15.81 2.36 -6.44
N ALA A 14 -16.19 1.09 -6.37
CA ALA A 14 -17.02 0.37 -7.32
C ALA A 14 -18.50 0.36 -6.93
N ASP A 15 -18.88 0.92 -5.77
CA ASP A 15 -20.27 1.07 -5.37
C ASP A 15 -21.09 1.74 -6.49
N ALA A 16 -22.22 1.11 -6.81
CA ALA A 16 -23.16 1.53 -7.84
C ALA A 16 -23.93 2.79 -7.42
N ASP A 17 -24.20 2.94 -6.12
CA ASP A 17 -24.94 4.07 -5.56
C ASP A 17 -24.05 5.30 -5.34
N ARG A 18 -22.72 5.11 -5.36
CA ARG A 18 -21.75 6.21 -5.23
C ARG A 18 -21.94 7.27 -6.32
N PRO A 19 -22.12 8.56 -5.95
CA PRO A 19 -22.33 9.64 -6.91
C PRO A 19 -21.14 9.81 -7.86
N ARG A 20 -21.37 10.43 -9.01
CA ARG A 20 -20.30 10.63 -10.01
C ARG A 20 -19.15 11.46 -9.42
N GLY A 21 -17.93 11.01 -9.68
CA GLY A 21 -16.72 11.81 -9.47
C GLY A 21 -16.16 12.24 -10.83
N ILE A 22 -14.87 12.01 -11.03
CA ILE A 22 -14.29 12.00 -12.38
C ILE A 22 -15.06 10.97 -13.22
N LEU A 23 -15.08 9.69 -12.85
CA LEU A 23 -15.85 8.70 -13.60
C LEU A 23 -17.37 8.84 -13.37
N THR A 24 -18.17 8.75 -14.43
CA THR A 24 -19.62 8.48 -14.29
C THR A 24 -19.86 7.04 -13.83
N PRO A 25 -21.04 6.71 -13.27
CA PRO A 25 -21.43 5.32 -13.01
C PRO A 25 -21.21 4.42 -14.23
N SER A 26 -21.68 4.85 -15.41
CA SER A 26 -21.48 4.13 -16.65
C SER A 26 -20.01 3.99 -17.07
N ASP A 27 -19.12 4.91 -16.69
CA ASP A 27 -17.68 4.75 -16.95
C ASP A 27 -17.06 3.70 -16.02
N ARG A 28 -17.51 3.62 -14.76
CA ARG A 28 -17.10 2.56 -13.84
C ARG A 28 -17.55 1.21 -14.35
N ASP A 29 -18.83 1.05 -14.71
CA ASP A 29 -19.35 -0.23 -15.24
C ASP A 29 -18.58 -0.71 -16.48
N PHE A 30 -18.15 0.24 -17.32
CA PHE A 30 -17.32 -0.07 -18.48
C PHE A 30 -15.91 -0.53 -18.10
N LEU A 31 -15.26 0.11 -17.12
CA LEU A 31 -13.90 -0.26 -16.69
C LEU A 31 -13.88 -1.54 -15.85
N LEU A 32 -14.90 -1.75 -15.01
CA LEU A 32 -15.08 -2.93 -14.17
C LEU A 32 -15.61 -4.14 -14.95
N GLY A 33 -16.03 -3.95 -16.21
CA GLY A 33 -16.54 -5.02 -17.06
C GLY A 33 -17.95 -5.49 -16.72
N ARG A 34 -18.68 -4.79 -15.85
CA ARG A 34 -20.07 -5.10 -15.48
C ARG A 34 -21.04 -4.98 -16.65
N LYS A 35 -20.71 -4.12 -17.62
CA LYS A 35 -21.48 -3.96 -18.86
C LYS A 35 -20.63 -4.35 -20.07
N THR A 36 -21.06 -5.36 -20.82
CA THR A 36 -20.24 -6.00 -21.87
C THR A 36 -20.78 -5.82 -23.30
N ASP A 37 -22.03 -5.34 -23.44
CA ASP A 37 -22.79 -5.10 -24.68
C ASP A 37 -22.30 -3.90 -25.53
N TYR A 38 -21.01 -3.62 -25.49
CA TYR A 38 -20.42 -2.55 -26.29
C TYR A 38 -19.89 -3.07 -27.62
N THR A 39 -20.33 -2.45 -28.73
CA THR A 39 -19.64 -2.58 -30.03
C THR A 39 -18.22 -2.04 -29.95
N GLU A 40 -17.32 -2.51 -30.81
CA GLU A 40 -15.91 -2.06 -30.83
C GLU A 40 -15.80 -0.53 -30.95
N HIS A 41 -16.59 0.07 -31.84
CA HIS A 41 -16.68 1.52 -31.98
C HIS A 41 -17.11 2.20 -30.68
N SER A 42 -18.12 1.65 -29.98
CA SER A 42 -18.60 2.19 -28.71
C SER A 42 -17.54 2.10 -27.61
N ARG A 43 -16.79 0.99 -27.54
CA ARG A 43 -15.67 0.83 -26.60
C ARG A 43 -14.59 1.89 -26.84
N LYS A 44 -14.22 2.13 -28.10
CA LYS A 44 -13.23 3.17 -28.46
C LYS A 44 -13.71 4.57 -28.06
N GLN A 45 -14.97 4.90 -28.34
CA GLN A 45 -15.56 6.19 -27.94
C GLN A 45 -15.60 6.36 -26.42
N LYS A 46 -15.97 5.31 -25.69
CA LYS A 46 -16.00 5.30 -24.22
C LYS A 46 -14.62 5.54 -23.62
N ARG A 47 -13.59 4.81 -24.08
CA ARG A 47 -12.19 5.04 -23.67
C ARG A 47 -11.72 6.46 -23.96
N ASN A 48 -12.06 7.02 -25.12
CA ASN A 48 -11.74 8.41 -25.46
C ASN A 48 -12.39 9.42 -24.51
N ARG A 49 -13.66 9.21 -24.14
CA ARG A 49 -14.37 10.08 -23.19
C ARG A 49 -13.73 10.04 -21.80
N ILE A 50 -13.42 8.84 -21.30
CA ILE A 50 -12.73 8.65 -20.02
C ILE A 50 -11.40 9.40 -20.02
N ARG A 51 -10.55 9.20 -21.03
CA ARG A 51 -9.26 9.91 -21.16
C ARG A 51 -9.41 11.43 -21.17
N ARG A 52 -10.36 11.96 -21.94
CA ARG A 52 -10.61 13.42 -22.00
C ARG A 52 -11.02 13.95 -20.64
N ARG A 53 -11.85 13.21 -19.92
CA ARG A 53 -12.32 13.62 -18.61
C ARG A 53 -11.21 13.60 -17.56
N VAL A 54 -10.40 12.55 -17.53
CA VAL A 54 -9.24 12.48 -16.63
C VAL A 54 -8.30 13.65 -16.90
N ARG A 55 -8.01 13.97 -18.17
CA ARG A 55 -7.19 15.14 -18.53
C ARG A 55 -7.78 16.46 -18.02
N ASN A 56 -9.08 16.68 -18.21
CA ASN A 56 -9.72 17.90 -17.72
C ASN A 56 -9.74 17.94 -16.18
N ALA A 57 -10.00 16.82 -15.51
CA ALA A 57 -9.97 16.76 -14.05
C ALA A 57 -8.59 17.09 -13.47
N VAL A 58 -7.51 16.69 -14.15
CA VAL A 58 -6.15 17.10 -13.76
C VAL A 58 -5.98 18.63 -13.83
N LEU A 59 -6.57 19.29 -14.83
CA LEU A 59 -6.55 20.76 -14.93
C LEU A 59 -7.43 21.43 -13.87
N ASP A 60 -8.54 20.80 -13.51
CA ASP A 60 -9.46 21.30 -12.48
C ASP A 60 -8.76 21.38 -11.11
N PHE A 61 -7.75 20.55 -10.82
CA PHE A 61 -6.97 20.67 -9.58
C PHE A 61 -6.25 22.01 -9.44
N SER A 62 -5.86 22.68 -10.53
CA SER A 62 -5.34 24.05 -10.46
C SER A 62 -6.41 25.03 -9.97
N ILE A 63 -7.65 24.85 -10.41
CA ILE A 63 -8.79 25.67 -9.96
C ILE A 63 -9.10 25.36 -8.49
N LEU A 64 -9.14 24.07 -8.11
CA LEU A 64 -9.39 23.67 -6.72
C LEU A 64 -8.30 24.18 -5.78
N TYR A 65 -7.03 24.10 -6.18
CA TYR A 65 -5.92 24.56 -5.36
C TYR A 65 -5.96 26.09 -5.13
N GLU A 66 -6.23 26.85 -6.18
CA GLU A 66 -6.25 28.31 -6.08
C GLU A 66 -7.52 28.86 -5.42
N CYS A 67 -8.68 28.32 -5.80
CA CYS A 67 -9.98 28.93 -5.53
C CYS A 67 -10.81 28.23 -4.46
N LEU A 68 -10.53 26.97 -4.09
CA LEU A 68 -11.30 26.29 -3.05
C LEU A 68 -10.89 26.83 -1.68
N GLU A 69 -11.88 27.17 -0.85
CA GLU A 69 -11.63 27.67 0.49
C GLU A 69 -11.01 26.58 1.40
N ASP A 70 -10.21 27.01 2.37
CA ASP A 70 -9.54 26.09 3.29
C ASP A 70 -10.51 25.22 4.08
N ARG A 71 -11.69 25.75 4.41
CA ARG A 71 -12.74 25.00 5.11
C ARG A 71 -13.27 23.86 4.25
N ASP A 72 -13.63 24.14 3.01
CA ASP A 72 -14.16 23.13 2.08
C ASP A 72 -13.10 22.09 1.75
N ARG A 73 -11.84 22.52 1.59
CA ARG A 73 -10.70 21.59 1.44
C ARG A 73 -10.58 20.65 2.63
N LYS A 74 -10.70 21.14 3.87
CA LYS A 74 -10.67 20.28 5.07
C LYS A 74 -11.79 19.25 5.04
N THR A 75 -13.01 19.65 4.67
CA THR A 75 -14.15 18.73 4.53
C THR A 75 -13.90 17.65 3.47
N VAL A 76 -13.26 17.99 2.35
CA VAL A 76 -12.87 17.00 1.33
C VAL A 76 -11.88 15.96 1.87
N PHE A 77 -11.03 16.31 2.82
CA PHE A 77 -10.02 15.41 3.41
C PHE A 77 -10.40 14.91 4.82
N ASP A 78 -11.68 15.00 5.20
CA ASP A 78 -12.22 14.53 6.48
C ASP A 78 -13.42 13.59 6.22
N PRO A 79 -13.18 12.39 5.63
CA PRO A 79 -14.24 11.42 5.38
C PRO A 79 -14.73 10.79 6.69
N ASP A 80 -15.95 10.25 6.66
CA ASP A 80 -16.48 9.41 7.74
C ASP A 80 -15.53 8.23 8.04
N ASP A 81 -15.49 7.78 9.30
CA ASP A 81 -14.52 6.78 9.77
C ASP A 81 -14.55 5.48 8.93
N GLU A 82 -15.74 5.05 8.49
CA GLU A 82 -15.95 3.85 7.65
C GLU A 82 -15.31 3.96 6.25
N ASP A 83 -15.20 5.18 5.71
CA ASP A 83 -14.65 5.43 4.38
C ASP A 83 -13.15 5.82 4.41
N ARG A 84 -12.58 6.08 5.58
CA ARG A 84 -11.22 6.64 5.71
C ARG A 84 -10.15 5.77 5.06
N GLU A 85 -10.24 4.45 5.19
CA GLU A 85 -9.30 3.52 4.57
C GLU A 85 -9.41 3.52 3.04
N ALA A 86 -10.64 3.44 2.52
CA ALA A 86 -10.90 3.50 1.08
C ALA A 86 -10.46 4.84 0.49
N TYR A 87 -10.66 5.94 1.22
CA TYR A 87 -10.22 7.28 0.82
C TYR A 87 -8.70 7.39 0.76
N THR A 88 -8.01 6.89 1.79
CA THR A 88 -6.54 6.84 1.85
C THR A 88 -5.97 6.02 0.69
N ARG A 89 -6.58 4.88 0.39
CA ARG A 89 -6.25 4.05 -0.78
C ARG A 89 -6.46 4.82 -2.09
N GLY A 90 -7.59 5.52 -2.23
CA GLY A 90 -7.88 6.35 -3.41
C GLY A 90 -6.84 7.46 -3.65
N ILE A 91 -6.37 8.11 -2.58
CA ILE A 91 -5.27 9.09 -2.66
C ILE A 91 -3.96 8.41 -3.10
N THR A 92 -3.67 7.23 -2.56
CA THR A 92 -2.46 6.46 -2.88
C THR A 92 -2.46 6.00 -4.35
N ASP A 93 -3.59 5.48 -4.83
CA ASP A 93 -3.78 5.07 -6.23
C ASP A 93 -3.72 6.27 -7.18
N MET A 94 -4.20 7.45 -6.77
CA MET A 94 -4.03 8.69 -7.53
C MET A 94 -2.55 9.06 -7.70
N LEU A 95 -1.75 9.00 -6.63
CA LEU A 95 -0.32 9.27 -6.70
C LEU A 95 0.41 8.25 -7.59
N ALA A 96 0.09 6.96 -7.45
CA ALA A 96 0.63 5.90 -8.31
C ALA A 96 0.25 6.10 -9.78
N PHE A 97 -1.00 6.48 -10.07
CA PHE A 97 -1.49 6.78 -11.40
C PHE A 97 -0.73 7.96 -12.03
N LEU A 98 -0.50 9.03 -11.27
CA LEU A 98 0.28 10.19 -11.73
C LEU A 98 1.75 9.81 -11.97
N HIS A 99 2.35 9.01 -11.09
CA HIS A 99 3.71 8.53 -11.26
C HIS A 99 3.87 7.73 -12.56
N LEU A 100 2.99 6.74 -12.79
CA LEU A 100 2.97 5.94 -14.02
C LEU A 100 2.71 6.80 -15.26
N GLY A 101 1.78 7.75 -15.17
CA GLY A 101 1.39 8.63 -16.27
C GLY A 101 2.45 9.67 -16.66
N THR A 102 3.40 9.95 -15.76
CA THR A 102 4.48 10.92 -15.97
C THR A 102 5.84 10.25 -16.23
N MET A 103 5.90 8.92 -16.28
CA MET A 103 7.10 8.21 -16.73
C MET A 103 7.44 8.61 -18.17
N GLY A 104 8.64 9.17 -18.37
CA GLY A 104 9.10 9.70 -19.66
C GLY A 104 8.49 11.07 -20.04
N TYR A 105 7.80 11.74 -19.12
CA TYR A 105 7.33 13.11 -19.32
C TYR A 105 8.48 14.13 -19.17
N VAL A 106 8.29 15.34 -19.71
CA VAL A 106 9.33 16.39 -19.70
C VAL A 106 9.77 16.80 -18.30
N THR A 107 8.84 16.76 -17.35
CA THR A 107 9.12 17.04 -15.94
C THR A 107 9.01 15.72 -15.16
N PRO A 108 10.07 15.29 -14.47
CA PRO A 108 10.02 14.10 -13.61
C PRO A 108 8.97 14.21 -12.50
N PHE A 109 8.33 13.10 -12.16
CA PHE A 109 7.31 13.05 -11.08
C PHE A 109 7.83 13.61 -9.75
N LYS A 110 9.07 13.28 -9.37
CA LYS A 110 9.69 13.76 -8.12
C LYS A 110 9.74 15.29 -8.04
N ASP A 111 9.97 15.95 -9.18
CA ASP A 111 10.09 17.39 -9.25
C ASP A 111 8.70 18.03 -9.13
N MET A 112 7.70 17.46 -9.80
CA MET A 112 6.29 17.87 -9.65
C MET A 112 5.79 17.70 -8.21
N LEU A 113 6.12 16.57 -7.56
CA LEU A 113 5.73 16.29 -6.19
C LEU A 113 6.39 17.28 -5.22
N SER A 114 7.69 17.54 -5.42
CA SER A 114 8.44 18.51 -4.61
C SER A 114 7.87 19.92 -4.76
N GLU A 115 7.55 20.33 -5.98
CA GLU A 115 6.90 21.62 -6.25
C GLU A 115 5.51 21.71 -5.59
N GLY A 116 4.70 20.65 -5.70
CA GLY A 116 3.37 20.60 -5.08
C GLY A 116 3.41 20.73 -3.56
N VAL A 117 4.34 20.04 -2.89
CA VAL A 117 4.55 20.11 -1.44
C VAL A 117 5.12 21.47 -1.02
N ALA A 118 6.05 22.04 -1.79
CA ALA A 118 6.58 23.38 -1.51
C ALA A 118 5.47 24.44 -1.56
N LYS A 119 4.60 24.39 -2.58
CA LYS A 119 3.45 25.29 -2.72
C LYS A 119 2.47 25.15 -1.56
N SER A 120 2.17 23.94 -1.10
CA SER A 120 1.24 23.75 0.03
C SER A 120 1.78 24.31 1.34
N GLU A 121 3.08 24.14 1.60
CA GLU A 121 3.76 24.67 2.78
C GLU A 121 3.84 26.20 2.79
N GLN A 122 4.12 26.82 1.63
CA GLN A 122 4.08 28.28 1.47
C GLN A 122 2.70 28.83 1.81
N ARG A 123 1.64 28.20 1.29
CA ARG A 123 0.24 28.56 1.59
C ARG A 123 -0.09 28.41 3.07
N LEU A 124 0.37 27.34 3.73
CA LEU A 124 0.15 27.13 5.17
C LEU A 124 0.82 28.21 6.02
N ALA A 125 2.00 28.67 5.61
CA ALA A 125 2.74 29.72 6.31
C ALA A 125 2.29 31.15 5.96
N GLY A 126 1.38 31.31 5.01
CA GLY A 126 0.99 32.63 4.48
C GLY A 126 2.17 33.43 3.92
N SER A 127 3.19 32.74 3.41
CA SER A 127 4.43 33.36 2.93
C SER A 127 5.00 32.61 1.74
N ASP A 128 5.22 33.34 0.66
CA ASP A 128 5.85 32.84 -0.57
C ASP A 128 7.34 32.50 -0.36
N TYR A 129 7.93 32.90 0.77
CA TYR A 129 9.35 32.74 1.07
C TYR A 129 9.66 31.60 2.03
N ARG A 130 8.67 30.78 2.42
CA ARG A 130 8.94 29.57 3.19
C ARG A 130 9.67 28.57 2.31
N MET A 131 10.98 28.48 2.53
CA MET A 131 11.83 27.48 1.88
C MET A 131 11.58 26.13 2.54
N VAL A 132 11.09 25.18 1.75
CA VAL A 132 10.91 23.80 2.20
C VAL A 132 11.86 22.91 1.41
N ARG A 133 12.58 22.06 2.13
CA ARG A 133 13.35 20.99 1.52
C ARG A 133 12.47 19.74 1.47
N VAL A 134 12.13 19.32 0.27
CA VAL A 134 11.45 18.04 0.03
C VAL A 134 12.51 17.05 -0.45
N GLU A 135 12.78 16.04 0.36
CA GLU A 135 13.65 14.92 -0.03
C GLU A 135 12.75 13.75 -0.39
N PHE A 136 12.73 13.40 -1.67
CA PHE A 136 11.99 12.26 -2.20
C PHE A 136 12.98 11.26 -2.80
N ASN A 137 13.37 10.27 -1.99
CA ASN A 137 14.25 9.20 -2.40
C ASN A 137 13.39 7.98 -2.76
N VAL A 138 13.52 7.52 -4.00
CA VAL A 138 12.99 6.24 -4.45
C VAL A 138 14.20 5.42 -4.83
N ASP A 139 14.60 4.54 -3.93
CA ASP A 139 15.61 3.55 -4.20
C ASP A 139 14.91 2.35 -4.84
N PRO A 140 15.06 2.11 -6.16
CA PRO A 140 14.56 0.90 -6.76
C PRO A 140 15.37 -0.25 -6.18
N VAL A 141 14.83 -0.87 -5.14
CA VAL A 141 15.19 -2.24 -4.80
C VAL A 141 14.94 -3.05 -6.06
N GLY A 142 15.94 -3.84 -6.47
CA GLY A 142 15.86 -4.68 -7.67
C GLY A 142 14.60 -5.56 -7.64
N GLN A 143 14.31 -6.21 -8.76
CA GLN A 143 13.24 -7.20 -8.80
C GLN A 143 13.51 -8.23 -7.70
N ILE A 144 12.68 -8.24 -6.66
CA ILE A 144 12.80 -9.19 -5.55
C ILE A 144 12.40 -10.55 -6.11
N ASP A 145 13.37 -11.47 -6.14
CA ASP A 145 13.13 -12.85 -6.49
C ASP A 145 12.58 -13.57 -5.25
N VAL A 146 11.26 -13.79 -5.26
CA VAL A 146 10.57 -14.42 -4.12
C VAL A 146 11.07 -15.85 -3.90
N ASP A 147 11.44 -16.56 -4.97
CA ASP A 147 11.97 -17.92 -4.85
C ASP A 147 13.33 -17.91 -4.13
N GLU A 148 14.14 -16.87 -4.36
CA GLU A 148 15.37 -16.64 -3.62
C GLU A 148 15.12 -16.35 -2.13
N VAL A 149 14.09 -15.57 -1.82
CA VAL A 149 13.69 -15.30 -0.42
C VAL A 149 13.21 -16.57 0.27
N ILE A 150 12.41 -17.41 -0.40
CA ILE A 150 11.98 -18.71 0.12
C ILE A 150 13.19 -19.61 0.39
N ALA A 151 14.13 -19.68 -0.55
CA ALA A 151 15.34 -20.48 -0.37
C ALA A 151 16.19 -20.00 0.83
N LYS A 152 16.29 -18.68 1.06
CA LYS A 152 16.95 -18.10 2.24
C LYS A 152 16.24 -18.49 3.54
N ILE A 153 14.91 -18.46 3.57
CA ILE A 153 14.10 -18.85 4.73
C ILE A 153 14.25 -20.35 5.02
N GLU A 154 14.16 -21.21 4.00
CA GLU A 154 14.31 -22.66 4.15
C GLU A 154 15.72 -23.07 4.61
N ALA A 155 16.73 -22.25 4.28
CA ALA A 155 18.12 -22.45 4.69
C ALA A 155 18.47 -21.82 6.06
N ASP A 156 17.49 -21.28 6.79
CA ASP A 156 17.68 -20.51 8.03
C ASP A 156 18.65 -19.31 7.90
N GLU A 157 18.80 -18.77 6.69
CA GLU A 157 19.70 -17.64 6.39
C GLU A 157 19.03 -16.28 6.59
N PHE A 158 18.30 -16.10 7.71
CA PHE A 158 17.53 -14.88 7.99
C PHE A 158 18.37 -13.59 7.97
N GLU A 159 19.64 -13.68 8.34
CA GLU A 159 20.57 -12.53 8.33
C GLU A 159 20.84 -11.98 6.91
N ARG A 160 20.52 -12.74 5.87
CA ARG A 160 20.71 -12.37 4.46
C ARG A 160 19.43 -11.86 3.80
N ILE A 161 18.33 -11.81 4.54
CA ILE A 161 17.04 -11.29 4.06
C ILE A 161 16.95 -9.82 4.42
N THR A 162 16.74 -8.98 3.42
CA THR A 162 16.50 -7.54 3.58
C THR A 162 15.06 -7.25 4.03
N ASP A 163 14.84 -6.10 4.67
CA ASP A 163 13.51 -5.66 5.09
C ASP A 163 12.54 -5.56 3.91
N GLU A 164 13.02 -5.17 2.73
CA GLU A 164 12.24 -5.09 1.50
C GLU A 164 11.85 -6.46 0.96
N GLU A 165 12.78 -7.43 0.93
CA GLU A 165 12.51 -8.83 0.59
C GLU A 165 11.44 -9.42 1.51
N LEU A 166 11.56 -9.17 2.82
CA LEU A 166 10.59 -9.63 3.81
C LEU A 166 9.21 -8.98 3.60
N ARG A 167 9.15 -7.68 3.35
CA ARG A 167 7.88 -6.97 3.07
C ARG A 167 7.23 -7.47 1.79
N ALA A 168 7.99 -7.70 0.73
CA ALA A 168 7.47 -8.25 -0.52
C ALA A 168 6.92 -9.67 -0.32
N PHE A 169 7.65 -10.51 0.41
CA PHE A 169 7.23 -11.87 0.76
C PHE A 169 5.94 -11.88 1.58
N VAL A 170 5.87 -11.07 2.65
CA VAL A 170 4.65 -10.94 3.48
C VAL A 170 3.46 -10.43 2.66
N ARG A 171 3.68 -9.47 1.75
CA ARG A 171 2.64 -8.96 0.85
C ARG A 171 2.13 -10.05 -0.09
N LEU A 172 3.01 -10.90 -0.62
CA LEU A 172 2.62 -12.03 -1.46
C LEU A 172 1.79 -13.05 -0.68
N LEU A 173 2.23 -13.43 0.53
CA LEU A 173 1.49 -14.32 1.41
C LEU A 173 0.09 -13.77 1.73
N SER A 174 0.00 -12.47 1.99
CA SER A 174 -1.29 -11.80 2.28
C SER A 174 -2.24 -11.73 1.07
N MET A 175 -1.74 -11.99 -0.14
CA MET A 175 -2.54 -12.06 -1.37
C MET A 175 -2.95 -13.50 -1.73
N SER A 176 -2.39 -14.53 -1.06
CA SER A 176 -2.76 -15.92 -1.31
C SER A 176 -3.93 -16.33 -0.40
N ASP A 177 -4.99 -16.89 -0.99
CA ASP A 177 -6.16 -17.40 -0.24
C ASP A 177 -5.83 -18.62 0.65
N GLU A 178 -4.64 -19.21 0.48
CA GLU A 178 -4.10 -20.27 1.34
C GLU A 178 -3.54 -19.75 2.68
N PHE A 179 -3.33 -18.43 2.80
CA PHE A 179 -2.76 -17.84 4.02
C PHE A 179 -3.86 -17.34 4.94
N ALA A 180 -4.26 -18.17 5.92
CA ALA A 180 -5.12 -17.75 7.01
C ALA A 180 -4.27 -17.11 8.13
N PRO A 181 -4.42 -15.80 8.43
CA PRO A 181 -3.62 -15.12 9.44
C PRO A 181 -3.71 -15.74 10.84
N ASP A 182 -4.86 -16.33 11.16
CA ASP A 182 -5.11 -16.99 12.44
C ASP A 182 -4.34 -18.32 12.56
N ASP A 183 -4.25 -19.12 11.49
CA ASP A 183 -3.49 -20.37 11.48
C ASP A 183 -1.99 -20.12 11.62
N VAL A 184 -1.49 -19.05 11.00
CA VAL A 184 -0.08 -18.64 11.11
C VAL A 184 0.22 -18.11 12.50
N ARG A 185 -0.68 -17.33 13.10
CA ARG A 185 -0.54 -16.86 14.48
C ARG A 185 -0.46 -18.02 15.46
N ASP A 186 -1.33 -19.01 15.33
CA ASP A 186 -1.36 -20.17 16.20
C ASP A 186 -0.12 -21.06 15.99
N GLY A 187 0.34 -21.22 14.73
CA GLY A 187 1.57 -21.93 14.41
C GLY A 187 2.85 -21.26 14.94
N ILE A 188 2.96 -19.93 14.79
CA ILE A 188 4.09 -19.15 15.34
C ILE A 188 4.08 -19.23 16.86
N LYS A 189 2.91 -19.07 17.49
CA LYS A 189 2.79 -19.13 18.95
C LYS A 189 3.17 -20.51 19.49
N ALA A 190 2.73 -21.58 18.83
CA ALA A 190 3.11 -22.94 19.20
C ALA A 190 4.62 -23.17 19.14
N ARG A 191 5.30 -22.70 18.08
CA ARG A 191 6.77 -22.78 17.97
C ARG A 191 7.49 -21.96 19.02
N VAL A 192 7.00 -20.76 19.33
CA VAL A 192 7.58 -19.91 20.39
C VAL A 192 7.42 -20.58 21.75
N ASP A 193 6.26 -21.17 22.03
CA ASP A 193 6.01 -21.89 23.27
C ASP A 193 6.89 -23.14 23.40
N GLU A 194 7.10 -23.88 22.30
CA GLU A 194 8.04 -25.01 22.22
C GLU A 194 9.49 -24.57 22.47
N PHE A 195 9.94 -23.51 21.79
CA PHE A 195 11.29 -22.97 21.97
C PHE A 195 11.55 -22.48 23.40
N VAL A 196 10.56 -21.82 24.03
CA VAL A 196 10.66 -21.40 25.44
C VAL A 196 10.73 -22.60 26.38
N ALA A 197 10.02 -23.69 26.07
CA ALA A 197 10.09 -24.92 26.85
C ALA A 197 11.48 -25.58 26.75
N GLU A 198 12.06 -25.66 25.55
CA GLU A 198 13.41 -26.21 25.34
C GLU A 198 14.49 -25.42 26.09
N ILE A 199 14.39 -24.09 26.12
CA ILE A 199 15.31 -23.22 26.87
C ILE A 199 15.22 -23.53 28.37
N ARG A 200 14.00 -23.61 28.93
CA ARG A 200 13.80 -23.93 30.35
C ARG A 200 14.36 -25.29 30.72
N GLU A 201 14.11 -26.30 29.91
CA GLU A 201 14.64 -27.65 30.13
C GLU A 201 16.17 -27.71 30.03
N SER A 202 16.77 -26.87 29.17
CA SER A 202 18.22 -26.72 29.05
C SER A 202 18.84 -26.05 30.28
N GLU A 203 18.19 -25.00 30.80
CA GLU A 203 18.60 -24.32 32.03
C GLU A 203 18.51 -25.24 33.25
N GLU A 204 17.41 -25.99 33.40
CA GLU A 204 17.25 -26.96 34.49
C GLU A 204 18.27 -28.12 34.44
N ARG A 205 18.68 -28.53 33.24
CA ARG A 205 19.76 -29.53 33.06
C ARG A 205 21.10 -28.94 33.46
N ARG A 206 21.38 -27.69 33.11
CA ARG A 206 22.60 -26.98 33.54
C ARG A 206 22.65 -26.82 35.05
N ASP A 207 21.56 -26.40 35.67
CA ASP A 207 21.51 -26.18 37.12
C ASP A 207 21.72 -27.49 37.90
N ARG A 208 21.06 -28.58 37.47
CA ARG A 208 21.31 -29.92 38.04
C ARG A 208 22.76 -30.38 37.90
N ALA A 209 23.37 -30.16 36.73
CA ALA A 209 24.78 -30.51 36.51
C ALA A 209 25.73 -29.68 37.39
N VAL A 210 25.42 -28.40 37.63
CA VAL A 210 26.19 -27.52 38.52
C VAL A 210 26.03 -27.93 39.99
N GLU A 211 24.84 -28.30 40.42
CA GLU A 211 24.58 -28.82 41.77
C GLU A 211 25.32 -30.15 42.02
N GLU A 212 25.33 -31.08 41.06
CA GLU A 212 26.09 -32.34 41.19
C GLU A 212 27.61 -32.11 41.29
N LEU A 213 28.15 -31.18 40.52
CA LEU A 213 29.58 -30.81 40.55
C LEU A 213 29.99 -30.08 41.84
N THR A 214 29.09 -29.30 42.44
CA THR A 214 29.35 -28.56 43.69
C THR A 214 29.16 -29.43 44.92
N THR A 215 28.25 -30.40 44.88
CA THR A 215 27.99 -31.34 45.99
C THR A 215 28.98 -32.50 46.02
N GLY A 216 29.50 -32.93 44.87
CA GLY A 216 30.53 -33.98 44.75
C GLY A 216 31.94 -33.58 45.23
N LYS A 217 32.22 -32.29 45.44
CA LYS A 217 33.54 -31.76 45.85
C LYS A 217 33.72 -31.64 47.38
N ARG A 218 32.76 -32.12 48.20
CA ARG A 218 32.76 -32.05 49.67
C ARG A 218 32.99 -33.39 50.39
N ARG A 219 33.68 -34.35 49.77
CA ARG A 219 34.18 -35.55 50.46
C ARG A 219 35.69 -35.63 50.41
#